data_AF-A0A1N6I4G4-F1
#
_entry.id   AF-A0A1N6I4G4-F1
#
_cell.length_a   1.000
_cell.length_b   1.000
_cell.length_c   1.000
_cell.angle_alpha   90.00
_cell.angle_beta   90.00
_cell.angle_gamma   90.00
#
_symmetry.space_group_name_H-M   'P 1'
#
loop_
_entity.id
_entity.type
_entity.pdbx_description
1 polymer ?
#
loop_
_entity_poly.entity_id
_entity_poly.type
_entity_poly.pdbx_seq_one_letter_code
_entity_poly.pdbx_strand_id
1 'polypeptide(L)'
;MLIDKEYPATHSMSTAWFIADKDGNVAIFDFDENGPVPCDIPECSADSILEDDFLLPNELGIRNFNFDDNQSDLLIAYLKDAQKFDEYSRGYIVQIDVSQTNEFVRFASKYSYLLACYSRSKGLYLIDPCEALEHVNKMVEKGVVLKAAGIDAWDLSDNYDEENKTIKYVHDAFFEYFPFYLYQQPYWTAHLTERTFTPKYKFKLQQLNPRDQKRVLRLPISFDDFPKLQVAEFLPSSCTGSEYASIECGDFALLPLSDGKFQYVRIYFPSVAGFCRCYTDKPTILFIGKEPDYDKLFAQDSILGMKSNAVFPYKKTGIDKHDSIRKSSGRLDETFIAQIKKMREDWWEYFSGFKDYWDQVFDIVNPYVVVIEDEIYEKVAQDLNVKGEKISILGMEYPYYLLSVLNERKTEIESLAEQPYRGKKFLLTIDKEDMEKWVKENERDSLG
;
A
#
# COMPACT_ATOMS: atom_id res chain seq x y z
N MET A 1 -3.28 12.44 28.33
CA MET A 1 -3.34 13.91 28.22
C MET A 1 -4.30 14.16 27.06
N LEU A 2 -5.51 14.62 27.37
CA LEU A 2 -6.59 14.81 26.42
C LEU A 2 -6.75 16.31 26.22
N ILE A 3 -6.77 16.73 24.95
CA ILE A 3 -7.14 18.06 24.46
C ILE A 3 -6.07 19.14 24.68
N ASP A 4 -5.17 19.29 23.72
CA ASP A 4 -4.71 20.63 23.34
C ASP A 4 -4.60 20.70 21.81
N LYS A 5 -5.39 21.64 21.27
CA LYS A 5 -5.63 21.99 19.86
C LYS A 5 -4.62 21.43 18.85
N GLU A 6 -5.12 20.60 17.95
CA GLU A 6 -4.48 20.31 16.68
C GLU A 6 -4.18 21.60 15.90
N TYR A 7 -3.00 21.63 15.29
CA TYR A 7 -2.60 22.70 14.39
C TYR A 7 -3.44 22.61 13.10
N PRO A 8 -3.89 23.72 12.50
CA PRO A 8 -4.69 23.71 11.27
C PRO A 8 -4.02 23.11 10.03
N ALA A 9 -2.76 22.66 10.13
CA ALA A 9 -1.98 22.08 9.04
C ALA A 9 -1.92 20.53 9.07
N THR A 10 -2.54 19.89 10.07
CA THR A 10 -2.48 18.44 10.28
C THR A 10 -3.43 17.67 9.33
N HIS A 11 -4.57 18.24 8.93
CA HIS A 11 -5.53 17.60 8.00
C HIS A 11 -5.11 17.55 6.51
N SER A 12 -3.83 17.80 6.19
CA SER A 12 -3.32 17.77 4.80
C SER A 12 -2.67 16.45 4.42
N MET A 13 -2.67 15.46 5.33
CA MET A 13 -2.04 14.14 5.15
C MET A 13 -3.04 13.02 5.47
N SER A 14 -4.28 13.14 4.98
CA SER A 14 -5.20 12.00 5.03
C SER A 14 -4.57 10.83 4.26
N THR A 15 -4.50 9.68 4.92
CA THR A 15 -3.96 8.46 4.36
C THR A 15 -5.12 7.52 4.12
N ALA A 16 -5.23 7.03 2.90
CA ALA A 16 -6.22 6.06 2.52
C ALA A 16 -5.56 4.93 1.71
N TRP A 17 -6.17 3.75 1.76
CA TRP A 17 -5.77 2.57 0.98
C TRP A 17 -6.97 1.62 0.78
N PHE A 18 -6.76 0.51 0.07
CA PHE A 18 -7.83 -0.45 -0.24
C PHE A 18 -7.43 -1.90 0.04
N ILE A 19 -8.43 -2.72 0.37
CA ILE A 19 -8.24 -4.12 0.77
C ILE A 19 -9.48 -4.96 0.52
N ALA A 20 -9.29 -6.27 0.33
CA ALA A 20 -10.37 -7.21 0.18
C ALA A 20 -10.64 -8.05 1.44
N ASP A 21 -11.90 -8.41 1.67
CA ASP A 21 -12.29 -9.35 2.72
C ASP A 21 -12.25 -10.82 2.24
N LYS A 22 -12.57 -11.76 3.14
CA LYS A 22 -12.58 -13.21 2.82
C LYS A 22 -13.64 -13.60 1.78
N ASP A 23 -14.67 -12.79 1.61
CA ASP A 23 -15.78 -12.99 0.68
C ASP A 23 -15.53 -12.25 -0.66
N GLY A 24 -14.34 -11.68 -0.82
CA GLY A 24 -13.88 -10.95 -1.98
C GLY A 24 -14.51 -9.57 -2.15
N ASN A 25 -15.17 -9.01 -1.13
CA ASN A 25 -15.61 -7.61 -1.18
C ASN A 25 -14.41 -6.68 -1.03
N VAL A 26 -14.43 -5.53 -1.69
CA VAL A 26 -13.37 -4.52 -1.57
C VAL A 26 -13.85 -3.31 -0.77
N ALA A 27 -12.96 -2.80 0.09
CA ALA A 27 -13.17 -1.62 0.91
C ALA A 27 -12.07 -0.58 0.66
N ILE A 28 -12.43 0.68 0.80
CA ILE A 28 -11.53 1.81 0.98
C ILE A 28 -11.46 2.09 2.49
N PHE A 29 -10.24 2.23 3.00
CA PHE A 29 -9.96 2.63 4.36
C PHE A 29 -9.35 4.03 4.30
N ASP A 30 -9.86 4.94 5.11
CA ASP A 30 -9.49 6.35 5.17
C ASP A 30 -9.18 6.76 6.61
N PHE A 31 -8.07 7.47 6.80
CA PHE A 31 -7.50 7.80 8.10
C PHE A 31 -7.07 9.27 8.13
N ASP A 32 -7.47 10.01 9.17
CA ASP A 32 -6.99 11.38 9.41
C ASP A 32 -5.62 11.36 10.11
N GLU A 33 -4.55 11.02 9.36
CA GLU A 33 -3.16 10.90 9.81
C GLU A 33 -2.92 9.78 10.88
N ASN A 34 -1.80 9.03 10.78
CA ASN A 34 -1.35 8.03 11.79
C ASN A 34 -2.21 6.76 12.02
N GLY A 35 -3.18 6.44 11.16
CA GLY A 35 -3.92 5.18 11.22
C GLY A 35 -3.05 3.91 11.09
N PRO A 36 -3.55 2.71 11.45
CA PRO A 36 -2.87 1.43 11.18
C PRO A 36 -2.84 1.17 9.68
N VAL A 37 -1.87 1.77 9.02
CA VAL A 37 -1.59 1.57 7.60
C VAL A 37 -0.73 0.31 7.47
N PRO A 38 -1.19 -0.71 6.74
CA PRO A 38 -0.36 -1.88 6.49
C PRO A 38 0.97 -1.44 5.87
N CYS A 39 2.07 -2.01 6.37
CA CYS A 39 3.40 -1.61 5.91
C CYS A 39 3.53 -1.76 4.37
N ASP A 40 4.26 -0.82 3.76
CA ASP A 40 4.62 -0.83 2.33
C ASP A 40 3.44 -0.73 1.34
N ILE A 41 2.26 -0.24 1.77
CA ILE A 41 1.21 0.24 0.84
C ILE A 41 1.46 1.73 0.50
N PRO A 42 1.28 2.16 -0.76
CA PRO A 42 1.25 3.58 -1.10
C PRO A 42 0.19 4.33 -0.28
N GLU A 43 0.62 5.38 0.41
CA GLU A 43 -0.27 6.25 1.18
C GLU A 43 -0.67 7.45 0.33
N CYS A 44 -1.97 7.63 0.13
CA CYS A 44 -2.50 8.77 -0.60
C CYS A 44 -3.91 9.12 -0.12
N SER A 45 -4.47 10.23 -0.60
CA SER A 45 -5.87 10.57 -0.30
C SER A 45 -6.84 9.58 -0.96
N ALA A 46 -8.07 9.45 -0.44
CA ALA A 46 -9.07 8.55 -1.03
C ALA A 46 -9.34 8.84 -2.52
N ASP A 47 -9.30 10.11 -2.94
CA ASP A 47 -9.38 10.53 -4.35
C ASP A 47 -8.25 9.89 -5.18
N SER A 48 -7.03 10.05 -4.69
CA SER A 48 -5.81 9.56 -5.34
C SER A 48 -5.77 8.04 -5.45
N ILE A 49 -6.41 7.30 -4.52
CA ILE A 49 -6.52 5.84 -4.66
C ILE A 49 -7.22 5.51 -5.97
N LEU A 50 -8.41 6.06 -6.19
CA LEU A 50 -9.23 5.68 -7.34
C LEU A 50 -8.69 6.22 -8.65
N GLU A 51 -8.04 7.37 -8.59
CA GLU A 51 -7.39 7.98 -9.74
C GLU A 51 -6.11 7.23 -10.11
N ASP A 52 -5.27 6.88 -9.13
CA ASP A 52 -3.89 6.46 -9.39
C ASP A 52 -3.52 5.03 -8.97
N ASP A 53 -3.88 4.60 -7.77
CA ASP A 53 -3.28 3.41 -7.13
C ASP A 53 -4.14 2.14 -7.18
N PHE A 54 -5.47 2.30 -7.26
CA PHE A 54 -6.44 1.20 -7.16
C PHE A 54 -6.26 0.16 -8.26
N LEU A 55 -5.95 0.63 -9.48
CA LEU A 55 -5.84 -0.20 -10.69
C LEU A 55 -4.64 0.22 -11.50
N LEU A 56 -3.93 -0.76 -12.05
CA LEU A 56 -2.92 -0.50 -13.06
C LEU A 56 -3.58 -0.07 -14.38
N PRO A 57 -3.06 0.98 -15.04
CA PRO A 57 -3.53 1.34 -16.37
C PRO A 57 -3.15 0.28 -17.40
N ASN A 58 -3.97 0.14 -18.44
CA ASN A 58 -3.60 -0.66 -19.61
C ASN A 58 -2.60 0.09 -20.51
N GLU A 59 -2.25 -0.49 -21.67
CA GLU A 59 -1.31 0.11 -22.63
C GLU A 59 -1.72 1.50 -23.16
N LEU A 60 -3.01 1.86 -23.03
CA LEU A 60 -3.55 3.16 -23.41
C LEU A 60 -3.62 4.15 -22.23
N GLY A 61 -3.10 3.78 -21.05
CA GLY A 61 -3.19 4.60 -19.85
C GLY A 61 -4.52 4.48 -19.09
N ILE A 62 -5.42 3.57 -19.50
CA ILE A 62 -6.81 3.53 -18.99
C ILE A 62 -6.94 2.44 -17.92
N ARG A 63 -7.46 2.81 -16.74
CA ARG A 63 -7.81 1.90 -15.64
C ARG A 63 -9.18 1.26 -15.88
N ASN A 64 -9.35 -0.04 -15.58
CA ASN A 64 -10.58 -0.78 -15.89
C ASN A 64 -11.18 -1.42 -14.63
N PHE A 65 -12.30 -0.85 -14.15
CA PHE A 65 -12.96 -1.31 -12.93
C PHE A 65 -13.95 -2.46 -13.17
N ASN A 66 -14.50 -2.59 -14.38
CA ASN A 66 -15.46 -3.64 -14.75
C ASN A 66 -16.70 -3.70 -13.83
N PHE A 67 -17.31 -2.55 -13.56
CA PHE A 67 -18.58 -2.47 -12.82
C PHE A 67 -19.66 -3.30 -13.53
N ASP A 68 -20.42 -4.06 -12.75
CA ASP A 68 -21.57 -4.80 -13.27
C ASP A 68 -22.75 -3.86 -13.61
N ASP A 69 -23.80 -4.41 -14.20
CA ASP A 69 -24.95 -3.61 -14.63
C ASP A 69 -25.65 -2.91 -13.45
N ASN A 70 -25.76 -3.54 -12.28
CA ASN A 70 -26.43 -2.94 -11.13
C ASN A 70 -25.62 -1.81 -10.51
N GLN A 71 -24.30 -1.99 -10.39
CA GLN A 71 -23.36 -0.97 -9.93
C GLN A 71 -23.36 0.23 -10.89
N SER A 72 -23.32 -0.05 -12.19
CA SER A 72 -23.34 0.98 -13.24
C SER A 72 -24.64 1.75 -13.27
N ASP A 73 -25.79 1.05 -13.18
CA ASP A 73 -27.11 1.67 -13.21
C ASP A 73 -27.34 2.55 -11.98
N LEU A 74 -26.81 2.15 -10.81
CA LEU A 74 -26.83 2.98 -9.60
C LEU A 74 -26.05 4.29 -9.83
N LEU A 75 -24.82 4.22 -10.35
CA LEU A 75 -24.01 5.41 -10.60
C LEU A 75 -24.63 6.31 -11.68
N ILE A 76 -25.19 5.74 -12.75
CA ILE A 76 -25.90 6.47 -13.81
C ILE A 76 -27.14 7.21 -13.28
N ALA A 77 -27.79 6.69 -12.24
CA ALA A 77 -28.95 7.34 -11.62
C ALA A 77 -28.57 8.66 -10.92
N TYR A 78 -27.32 8.81 -10.48
CA TYR A 78 -26.81 10.06 -9.92
C TYR A 78 -26.43 11.09 -10.99
N LEU A 79 -25.97 10.62 -12.17
CA LEU A 79 -25.51 11.52 -13.23
C LEU A 79 -26.67 12.38 -13.78
N LYS A 80 -26.35 13.63 -14.10
CA LYS A 80 -27.27 14.59 -14.70
C LYS A 80 -27.05 14.67 -16.20
N ASP A 81 -28.02 15.17 -16.95
CA ASP A 81 -27.85 15.42 -18.38
C ASP A 81 -26.63 16.30 -18.61
N ALA A 82 -25.79 15.90 -19.58
CA ALA A 82 -24.51 16.53 -19.81
C ALA A 82 -24.70 17.99 -20.25
N GLN A 83 -24.03 18.89 -19.55
CA GLN A 83 -23.88 20.29 -19.93
C GLN A 83 -22.43 20.54 -20.32
N LYS A 84 -22.13 21.77 -20.77
CA LYS A 84 -20.75 22.14 -21.02
C LYS A 84 -19.95 22.06 -19.73
N PHE A 85 -18.83 21.35 -19.80
CA PHE A 85 -17.85 21.23 -18.74
C PHE A 85 -17.16 22.57 -18.50
N ASP A 86 -16.78 22.80 -17.24
CA ASP A 86 -15.95 23.91 -16.81
C ASP A 86 -14.53 23.46 -16.43
N GLU A 87 -13.68 24.44 -16.15
CA GLU A 87 -12.27 24.25 -15.76
C GLU A 87 -12.06 24.01 -14.26
N TYR A 88 -13.12 23.98 -13.44
CA TYR A 88 -13.01 24.03 -11.98
C TYR A 88 -13.11 22.65 -11.31
N SER A 89 -13.73 21.67 -11.97
CA SER A 89 -13.83 20.30 -11.43
C SER A 89 -12.53 19.52 -11.64
N ARG A 90 -12.15 18.69 -10.66
CA ARG A 90 -10.94 17.83 -10.75
C ARG A 90 -11.09 16.68 -11.74
N GLY A 91 -12.33 16.25 -11.98
CA GLY A 91 -12.66 15.23 -12.98
C GLY A 91 -14.16 15.13 -13.18
N TYR A 92 -14.57 14.31 -14.14
CA TYR A 92 -15.98 14.04 -14.42
C TYR A 92 -16.22 12.56 -14.66
N ILE A 93 -17.26 12.01 -14.03
CA ILE A 93 -17.84 10.75 -14.48
C ILE A 93 -18.85 11.06 -15.57
N VAL A 94 -18.68 10.41 -16.71
CA VAL A 94 -19.54 10.59 -17.88
C VAL A 94 -20.18 9.29 -18.32
N GLN A 95 -21.43 9.38 -18.74
CA GLN A 95 -22.11 8.36 -19.53
C GLN A 95 -22.12 8.80 -20.99
N ILE A 96 -21.66 7.93 -21.88
CA ILE A 96 -21.66 8.16 -23.33
C ILE A 96 -22.70 7.29 -24.04
N ASP A 97 -23.03 7.68 -25.28
CA ASP A 97 -23.68 6.79 -26.23
C ASP A 97 -22.75 5.64 -26.59
N VAL A 98 -23.09 4.42 -26.14
CA VAL A 98 -22.31 3.20 -26.34
C VAL A 98 -22.05 2.93 -27.83
N SER A 99 -22.96 3.31 -28.72
CA SER A 99 -22.76 3.15 -30.17
C SER A 99 -21.61 4.00 -30.71
N GLN A 100 -21.22 5.04 -29.99
CA GLN A 100 -20.16 5.98 -30.33
C GLN A 100 -18.87 5.77 -29.50
N THR A 101 -18.77 4.66 -28.74
CA THR A 101 -17.60 4.34 -27.89
C THR A 101 -16.27 4.44 -28.64
N ASN A 102 -16.20 3.92 -29.87
CA ASN A 102 -14.95 3.94 -30.64
C ASN A 102 -14.53 5.38 -31.01
N GLU A 103 -15.49 6.26 -31.31
CA GLU A 103 -15.18 7.67 -31.56
C GLU A 103 -14.71 8.35 -30.28
N PHE A 104 -15.46 8.18 -29.18
CA PHE A 104 -15.14 8.76 -27.89
C PHE A 104 -13.73 8.35 -27.42
N VAL A 105 -13.44 7.05 -27.32
CA VAL A 105 -12.14 6.54 -26.86
C VAL A 105 -11.00 7.03 -27.76
N ARG A 106 -11.17 7.00 -29.09
CA ARG A 106 -10.14 7.48 -30.03
C ARG A 106 -9.80 8.94 -29.78
N PHE A 107 -10.80 9.79 -29.58
CA PHE A 107 -10.57 11.20 -29.28
C PHE A 107 -9.97 11.38 -27.88
N ALA A 108 -10.49 10.67 -26.89
CA ALA A 108 -10.04 10.79 -25.51
C ALA A 108 -8.58 10.36 -25.32
N SER A 109 -8.16 9.26 -25.95
CA SER A 109 -6.77 8.82 -25.95
C SER A 109 -5.85 9.77 -26.73
N LYS A 110 -6.34 10.43 -27.80
CA LYS A 110 -5.53 11.40 -28.56
C LYS A 110 -5.14 12.62 -27.71
N TYR A 111 -6.03 13.03 -26.81
CA TYR A 111 -5.86 14.20 -25.95
C TYR A 111 -5.60 13.82 -24.49
N SER A 112 -5.32 12.55 -24.21
CA SER A 112 -4.94 12.01 -22.89
C SER A 112 -5.86 12.38 -21.72
N TYR A 113 -7.16 12.56 -21.94
CA TYR A 113 -8.11 12.93 -20.88
C TYR A 113 -8.92 11.76 -20.31
N LEU A 114 -8.74 10.53 -20.83
CA LEU A 114 -9.47 9.36 -20.36
C LEU A 114 -8.69 8.63 -19.27
N LEU A 115 -9.18 8.68 -18.03
CA LEU A 115 -8.48 8.12 -16.88
C LEU A 115 -8.93 6.68 -16.59
N ALA A 116 -10.24 6.44 -16.60
CA ALA A 116 -10.78 5.12 -16.27
C ALA A 116 -12.04 4.76 -17.07
N CYS A 117 -12.25 3.46 -17.22
CA CYS A 117 -13.49 2.85 -17.66
C CYS A 117 -14.13 2.12 -16.47
N TYR A 118 -15.29 2.61 -16.03
CA TYR A 118 -16.08 1.93 -15.01
C TYR A 118 -16.88 0.80 -15.62
N SER A 119 -17.59 1.06 -16.73
CA SER A 119 -18.36 0.03 -17.43
C SER A 119 -18.44 0.31 -18.92
N ARG A 120 -17.89 -0.61 -19.73
CA ARG A 120 -17.93 -0.50 -21.19
C ARG A 120 -19.33 -0.77 -21.75
N SER A 121 -20.09 -1.69 -21.16
CA SER A 121 -21.45 -2.02 -21.62
C SER A 121 -22.43 -0.87 -21.42
N LYS A 122 -22.18 -0.03 -20.42
CA LYS A 122 -23.03 1.12 -20.07
C LYS A 122 -22.44 2.47 -20.49
N GLY A 123 -21.26 2.47 -21.10
CA GLY A 123 -20.58 3.68 -21.59
C GLY A 123 -20.14 4.61 -20.47
N LEU A 124 -19.68 4.07 -19.34
CA LEU A 124 -19.36 4.82 -18.12
C LEU A 124 -17.85 5.00 -17.96
N TYR A 125 -17.40 6.24 -17.90
CA TYR A 125 -15.97 6.60 -17.91
C TYR A 125 -15.66 7.73 -16.93
N LEU A 126 -14.42 7.76 -16.43
CA LEU A 126 -13.82 8.89 -15.72
C LEU A 126 -12.94 9.67 -16.69
N ILE A 127 -13.14 10.99 -16.77
CA ILE A 127 -12.34 11.89 -17.59
C ILE A 127 -11.81 13.07 -16.78
N ASP A 128 -10.65 13.59 -17.18
CA ASP A 128 -10.14 14.90 -16.77
C ASP A 128 -10.08 15.83 -18.01
N PRO A 129 -11.11 16.65 -18.24
CA PRO A 129 -11.20 17.45 -19.46
C PRO A 129 -10.35 18.72 -19.43
N CYS A 130 -9.56 19.00 -18.38
CA CYS A 130 -8.91 20.31 -18.15
C CYS A 130 -8.14 20.81 -19.39
N GLU A 131 -7.27 19.97 -19.96
CA GLU A 131 -6.48 20.32 -21.16
C GLU A 131 -7.24 20.13 -22.49
N ALA A 132 -8.43 19.54 -22.45
CA ALA A 132 -9.21 19.13 -23.63
C ALA A 132 -10.65 19.70 -23.65
N LEU A 133 -10.91 20.76 -22.89
CA LEU A 133 -12.25 21.26 -22.60
C LEU A 133 -13.08 21.55 -23.87
N GLU A 134 -12.48 22.21 -24.86
CA GLU A 134 -13.13 22.51 -26.15
C GLU A 134 -13.56 21.23 -26.88
N HIS A 135 -12.73 20.18 -26.81
CA HIS A 135 -12.99 18.91 -27.49
C HIS A 135 -14.08 18.10 -26.80
N VAL A 136 -14.05 18.02 -25.47
CA VAL A 136 -15.08 17.30 -24.71
C VAL A 136 -16.43 18.02 -24.83
N ASN A 137 -16.45 19.36 -24.81
CA ASN A 137 -17.68 20.13 -25.04
C ASN A 137 -18.28 19.92 -26.43
N LYS A 138 -17.47 19.72 -27.47
CA LYS A 138 -17.98 19.31 -28.80
C LYS A 138 -18.62 17.91 -28.77
N MET A 139 -18.15 17.01 -27.91
CA MET A 139 -18.77 15.68 -27.74
C MET A 139 -20.13 15.77 -27.05
N VAL A 140 -20.30 16.71 -26.11
CA VAL A 140 -21.62 17.03 -25.53
C VAL A 140 -22.57 17.59 -26.61
N GLU A 141 -22.12 18.57 -27.39
CA GLU A 141 -22.92 19.19 -28.46
C GLU A 141 -23.38 18.19 -29.54
N LYS A 142 -22.55 17.18 -29.81
CA LYS A 142 -22.86 16.08 -30.74
C LYS A 142 -23.77 14.99 -30.14
N GLY A 143 -24.07 15.04 -28.85
CA GLY A 143 -24.82 14.00 -28.14
C GLY A 143 -24.03 12.69 -27.95
N VAL A 144 -22.70 12.75 -27.98
CA VAL A 144 -21.84 11.59 -27.66
C VAL A 144 -21.80 11.40 -26.14
N VAL A 145 -21.61 12.49 -25.40
CA VAL A 145 -21.68 12.50 -23.93
C VAL A 145 -23.11 12.83 -23.54
N LEU A 146 -23.78 11.89 -22.87
CA LEU A 146 -25.21 11.96 -22.55
C LEU A 146 -25.44 12.52 -21.15
N LYS A 147 -24.65 12.04 -20.18
CA LYS A 147 -24.74 12.45 -18.78
C LYS A 147 -23.36 12.69 -18.19
N ALA A 148 -23.31 13.54 -17.17
CA ALA A 148 -22.10 13.82 -16.43
C ALA A 148 -22.38 14.19 -14.97
N ALA A 149 -21.38 13.97 -14.12
CA ALA A 149 -21.26 14.57 -12.79
C ALA A 149 -19.79 14.94 -12.57
N GLY A 150 -19.55 16.17 -12.10
CA GLY A 150 -18.23 16.59 -11.65
C GLY A 150 -17.87 15.87 -10.36
N ILE A 151 -16.60 15.51 -10.23
CA ILE A 151 -15.99 15.04 -9.01
C ILE A 151 -15.20 16.22 -8.44
N ASP A 152 -15.69 16.77 -7.34
CA ASP A 152 -14.87 17.56 -6.43
C ASP A 152 -14.16 16.60 -5.47
N ALA A 153 -13.16 17.08 -4.74
CA ALA A 153 -12.44 16.26 -3.77
C ALA A 153 -13.43 15.55 -2.83
N TRP A 154 -13.20 14.26 -2.53
CA TRP A 154 -14.09 13.50 -1.66
C TRP A 154 -13.97 14.07 -0.26
N ASP A 155 -15.03 14.72 0.22
CA ASP A 155 -15.07 15.22 1.60
C ASP A 155 -15.30 14.04 2.54
N LEU A 156 -14.19 13.38 2.89
CA LEU A 156 -14.10 12.40 3.96
C LEU A 156 -13.50 13.13 5.16
N SER A 157 -14.31 13.33 6.19
CA SER A 157 -13.88 14.02 7.40
C SER A 157 -14.50 13.39 8.63
N ASP A 158 -13.88 13.63 9.77
CA ASP A 158 -14.43 13.27 11.06
C ASP A 158 -14.55 14.49 11.96
N ASN A 159 -15.56 14.47 12.81
CA ASN A 159 -15.80 15.52 13.79
C ASN A 159 -15.96 14.88 15.16
N TYR A 160 -15.09 15.26 16.10
CA TYR A 160 -15.24 14.86 17.48
C TYR A 160 -16.42 15.61 18.12
N ASP A 161 -17.45 14.86 18.51
CA ASP A 161 -18.56 15.36 19.32
C ASP A 161 -18.12 15.37 20.78
N GLU A 162 -17.73 16.55 21.29
CA GLU A 162 -17.31 16.72 22.68
C GLU A 162 -18.42 16.38 23.70
N GLU A 163 -19.69 16.60 23.35
CA GLU A 163 -20.83 16.40 24.25
C GLU A 163 -21.08 14.90 24.48
N ASN A 164 -21.07 14.14 23.39
CA ASN A 164 -21.32 12.68 23.44
C ASN A 164 -20.03 11.86 23.56
N LYS A 165 -18.85 12.48 23.42
CA LYS A 165 -17.53 11.83 23.35
C LYS A 165 -17.48 10.76 22.25
N THR A 166 -18.09 11.05 21.12
CA THR A 166 -18.17 10.16 19.96
C THR A 166 -17.60 10.84 18.74
N ILE A 167 -17.09 10.06 17.78
CA ILE A 167 -16.72 10.60 16.48
C ILE A 167 -17.91 10.50 15.55
N LYS A 168 -18.19 11.60 14.85
CA LYS A 168 -19.15 11.64 13.76
C LYS A 168 -18.40 11.75 12.45
N TYR A 169 -18.45 10.68 11.67
CA TYR A 169 -17.88 10.66 10.32
C TYR A 169 -18.81 11.34 9.33
N VAL A 170 -18.21 11.98 8.35
CA VAL A 170 -18.84 12.60 7.19
C VAL A 170 -18.15 12.01 5.95
N HIS A 171 -18.97 11.66 4.96
CA HIS A 171 -18.50 11.32 3.62
C HIS A 171 -19.44 11.96 2.59
N ASP A 172 -18.91 12.27 1.41
CA ASP A 172 -19.70 12.82 0.31
C ASP A 172 -20.89 11.90 -0.05
N ALA A 173 -22.06 12.48 -0.31
CA ALA A 173 -23.23 11.74 -0.76
C ALA A 173 -22.99 11.04 -2.11
N PHE A 174 -22.06 11.55 -2.93
CA PHE A 174 -21.65 10.93 -4.17
C PHE A 174 -20.91 9.61 -3.95
N PHE A 175 -20.14 9.47 -2.85
CA PHE A 175 -19.49 8.22 -2.49
C PHE A 175 -20.50 7.08 -2.37
N GLU A 176 -21.74 7.37 -1.94
CA GLU A 176 -22.77 6.35 -1.72
C GLU A 176 -23.21 5.62 -3.00
N TYR A 177 -22.82 6.12 -4.17
CA TYR A 177 -23.08 5.50 -5.47
C TYR A 177 -21.94 4.57 -5.92
N PHE A 178 -20.81 4.58 -5.21
CA PHE A 178 -19.71 3.69 -5.49
C PHE A 178 -19.89 2.31 -4.83
N PRO A 179 -19.35 1.25 -5.45
CA PRO A 179 -19.56 -0.11 -4.98
C PRO A 179 -18.59 -0.54 -3.88
N PHE A 180 -17.87 0.39 -3.24
CA PHE A 180 -16.87 0.07 -2.22
C PHE A 180 -17.43 0.25 -0.81
N TYR A 181 -17.01 -0.61 0.12
CA TYR A 181 -17.16 -0.30 1.54
C TYR A 181 -16.27 0.90 1.90
N LEU A 182 -16.70 1.70 2.87
CA LEU A 182 -15.86 2.75 3.45
C LEU A 182 -15.64 2.44 4.93
N TYR A 183 -14.37 2.46 5.32
CA TYR A 183 -13.94 2.43 6.70
C TYR A 183 -13.21 3.72 7.01
N GLN A 184 -13.55 4.35 8.13
CA GLN A 184 -12.91 5.59 8.58
C GLN A 184 -12.40 5.43 10.02
N GLN A 185 -11.32 6.11 10.33
CA GLN A 185 -10.80 6.23 11.69
C GLN A 185 -10.31 7.67 11.88
N PRO A 186 -10.60 8.30 13.04
CA PRO A 186 -10.02 9.60 13.36
C PRO A 186 -8.50 9.48 13.56
N TYR A 187 -7.86 10.62 13.77
CA TYR A 187 -6.45 10.74 14.15
C TYR A 187 -5.99 9.82 15.30
N TRP A 188 -6.88 9.47 16.23
CA TRP A 188 -6.52 8.66 17.40
C TRP A 188 -6.63 7.15 17.14
N THR A 189 -5.48 6.47 17.07
CA THR A 189 -5.36 5.00 16.94
C THR A 189 -5.98 4.18 18.08
N ALA A 190 -6.35 4.83 19.19
CA ALA A 190 -7.13 4.24 20.26
C ALA A 190 -8.61 4.03 19.89
N HIS A 191 -9.08 4.57 18.77
CA HIS A 191 -10.37 4.25 18.18
C HIS A 191 -10.20 3.13 17.17
N LEU A 192 -11.13 2.17 17.14
CA LEU A 192 -11.15 1.19 16.07
C LEU A 192 -11.53 1.86 14.75
N THR A 193 -11.05 1.31 13.64
CA THR A 193 -11.54 1.73 12.33
C THR A 193 -12.99 1.28 12.18
N GLU A 194 -13.87 2.20 11.80
CA GLU A 194 -15.32 1.97 11.76
C GLU A 194 -15.83 1.96 10.32
N ARG A 195 -16.74 1.02 10.02
CA ARG A 195 -17.42 0.96 8.73
C ARG A 195 -18.49 2.04 8.68
N THR A 196 -18.23 3.10 7.92
CA THR A 196 -19.15 4.25 7.79
C THR A 196 -20.11 4.11 6.63
N PHE A 197 -19.74 3.35 5.60
CA PHE A 197 -20.60 3.08 4.45
C PHE A 197 -20.60 1.60 4.04
N THR A 198 -21.79 1.11 3.63
CA THR A 198 -21.99 -0.21 3.05
C THR A 198 -22.65 -0.07 1.68
N PRO A 199 -21.97 -0.47 0.59
CA PRO A 199 -22.50 -0.30 -0.76
C PRO A 199 -23.68 -1.23 -0.98
N LYS A 200 -24.69 -0.73 -1.69
CA LYS A 200 -25.86 -1.52 -2.10
C LYS A 200 -25.48 -2.69 -3.02
N TYR A 201 -24.54 -2.44 -3.93
CA TYR A 201 -23.98 -3.44 -4.85
C TYR A 201 -22.46 -3.46 -4.67
N LYS A 202 -21.94 -4.55 -4.11
CA LYS A 202 -20.55 -4.63 -3.63
C LYS A 202 -19.58 -4.92 -4.76
N PHE A 203 -18.47 -4.20 -4.79
CA PHE A 203 -17.36 -4.46 -5.69
C PHE A 203 -16.65 -5.73 -5.26
N LYS A 204 -16.46 -6.63 -6.22
CA LYS A 204 -15.83 -7.93 -6.01
C LYS A 204 -14.43 -7.94 -6.56
N LEU A 205 -13.52 -8.57 -5.82
CA LEU A 205 -12.14 -8.79 -6.22
C LEU A 205 -12.05 -9.42 -7.62
N GLN A 206 -12.97 -10.32 -7.96
CA GLN A 206 -13.04 -10.97 -9.26
C GLN A 206 -13.33 -10.01 -10.44
N GLN A 207 -13.81 -8.79 -10.17
CA GLN A 207 -14.00 -7.75 -11.18
C GLN A 207 -12.67 -7.10 -11.59
N LEU A 208 -11.63 -7.18 -10.74
CA LEU A 208 -10.28 -6.75 -11.10
C LEU A 208 -9.67 -7.69 -12.14
N ASN A 209 -8.74 -7.20 -12.95
CA ASN A 209 -7.96 -8.09 -13.81
C ASN A 209 -7.04 -9.00 -12.94
N PRO A 210 -6.55 -10.14 -13.45
CA PRO A 210 -5.75 -11.08 -12.66
C PRO A 210 -4.50 -10.48 -12.01
N ARG A 211 -3.92 -9.44 -12.61
CA ARG A 211 -2.71 -8.78 -12.10
C ARG A 211 -3.04 -7.90 -10.90
N ASP A 212 -4.11 -7.13 -10.97
CA ASP A 212 -4.59 -6.30 -9.86
C ASP A 212 -5.20 -7.17 -8.75
N GLN A 213 -5.89 -8.26 -9.09
CA GLN A 213 -6.35 -9.26 -8.10
C GLN A 213 -5.21 -9.78 -7.24
N LYS A 214 -4.05 -10.00 -7.84
CA LYS A 214 -2.86 -10.38 -7.07
C LYS A 214 -2.62 -9.25 -6.07
N ARG A 215 -2.42 -7.99 -6.51
CA ARG A 215 -1.99 -6.79 -5.74
C ARG A 215 -2.75 -6.48 -4.45
N VAL A 216 -4.04 -6.81 -4.40
CA VAL A 216 -4.88 -6.42 -3.26
C VAL A 216 -4.54 -7.26 -2.03
N LEU A 217 -4.27 -6.60 -0.89
CA LEU A 217 -4.20 -7.29 0.39
C LEU A 217 -5.55 -7.93 0.76
N ARG A 218 -5.54 -8.87 1.70
CA ARG A 218 -6.74 -9.61 2.10
C ARG A 218 -6.82 -9.77 3.60
N LEU A 219 -8.03 -9.57 4.15
CA LEU A 219 -8.33 -9.87 5.55
C LEU A 219 -9.10 -11.19 5.67
N PRO A 220 -8.87 -11.97 6.74
CA PRO A 220 -9.57 -13.24 6.99
C PRO A 220 -10.97 -13.05 7.63
N ILE A 221 -11.58 -11.88 7.47
CA ILE A 221 -12.89 -11.51 8.04
C ILE A 221 -13.89 -11.22 6.91
N SER A 222 -15.17 -11.08 7.25
CA SER A 222 -16.19 -10.51 6.34
C SER A 222 -16.44 -9.08 6.71
N PHE A 223 -16.45 -8.16 5.73
CA PHE A 223 -16.79 -6.78 6.02
C PHE A 223 -18.21 -6.64 6.53
N ASP A 224 -19.17 -7.49 6.13
CA ASP A 224 -20.56 -7.41 6.60
C ASP A 224 -20.68 -7.64 8.11
N ASP A 225 -19.85 -8.54 8.66
CA ASP A 225 -19.90 -8.97 10.05
C ASP A 225 -19.03 -8.12 10.98
N PHE A 226 -18.10 -7.32 10.43
CA PHE A 226 -17.12 -6.53 11.18
C PHE A 226 -17.33 -5.02 10.99
N PRO A 227 -18.29 -4.40 11.72
CA PRO A 227 -18.53 -2.96 11.62
C PRO A 227 -17.40 -2.12 12.22
N LYS A 228 -16.55 -2.71 13.08
CA LYS A 228 -15.35 -2.08 13.63
C LYS A 228 -14.23 -3.11 13.65
N LEU A 229 -13.00 -2.68 13.36
CA LEU A 229 -11.84 -3.56 13.41
C LEU A 229 -10.54 -2.81 13.70
N GLN A 230 -9.55 -3.57 14.18
CA GLN A 230 -8.16 -3.13 14.27
C GLN A 230 -7.37 -3.79 13.13
N VAL A 231 -6.97 -3.03 12.11
CA VAL A 231 -6.26 -3.59 10.94
C VAL A 231 -4.96 -4.27 11.36
N ALA A 232 -4.26 -3.68 12.34
CA ALA A 232 -3.00 -4.19 12.85
C ALA A 232 -3.12 -5.57 13.54
N GLU A 233 -4.34 -6.02 13.89
CA GLU A 233 -4.61 -7.38 14.39
C GLU A 233 -4.35 -8.44 13.31
N PHE A 234 -4.51 -8.07 12.04
CA PHE A 234 -4.47 -8.99 10.91
C PHE A 234 -3.25 -8.80 10.02
N LEU A 235 -2.70 -7.58 9.99
CA LEU A 235 -1.61 -7.20 9.10
C LEU A 235 -0.52 -6.41 9.84
N PRO A 236 0.76 -6.63 9.50
CA PRO A 236 1.84 -5.71 9.84
C PRO A 236 1.46 -4.28 9.47
N SER A 237 1.43 -3.36 10.43
CA SER A 237 0.97 -1.99 10.19
C SER A 237 1.87 -0.98 10.89
N SER A 238 2.18 0.11 10.19
CA SER A 238 2.72 1.31 10.81
C SER A 238 1.60 1.99 11.58
N CYS A 239 1.75 2.11 12.90
CA CYS A 239 0.81 2.86 13.74
C CYS A 239 1.48 3.33 15.02
N THR A 240 0.85 4.34 15.62
CA THR A 240 1.17 4.80 16.97
C THR A 240 0.21 4.16 17.97
N GLY A 241 0.62 3.93 19.21
CA GLY A 241 -0.27 3.44 20.25
C GLY A 241 -0.06 4.15 21.58
N SER A 242 -0.84 3.71 22.58
CA SER A 242 -0.89 4.36 23.91
C SER A 242 0.32 4.03 24.79
N GLU A 243 0.87 2.83 24.64
CA GLU A 243 2.07 2.33 25.33
C GLU A 243 2.93 1.59 24.30
N TYR A 244 4.24 1.56 24.50
CA TYR A 244 5.20 0.90 23.61
C TYR A 244 6.05 -0.10 24.36
N ALA A 245 6.38 -1.21 23.72
CA ALA A 245 7.32 -2.20 24.24
C ALA A 245 8.13 -2.81 23.10
N SER A 246 9.37 -3.18 23.39
CA SER A 246 10.26 -3.85 22.43
C SER A 246 10.62 -5.24 22.97
N ILE A 247 10.34 -6.28 22.20
CA ILE A 247 10.73 -7.67 22.50
C ILE A 247 11.64 -8.17 21.38
N GLU A 248 12.84 -8.63 21.74
CA GLU A 248 13.87 -9.12 20.81
C GLU A 248 14.11 -8.15 19.63
N CYS A 249 13.55 -8.50 18.48
CA CYS A 249 13.54 -7.79 17.22
C CYS A 249 12.09 -7.51 16.81
N GLY A 250 11.30 -6.89 17.68
CA GLY A 250 9.93 -6.41 17.46
C GLY A 250 9.62 -5.17 18.28
N ASP A 251 9.06 -4.12 17.66
CA ASP A 251 8.39 -3.05 18.42
C ASP A 251 6.88 -3.27 18.39
N PHE A 252 6.27 -3.10 19.54
CA PHE A 252 4.87 -3.32 19.79
C PHE A 252 4.26 -2.07 20.40
N ALA A 253 3.00 -1.80 20.05
CA ALA A 253 2.20 -0.78 20.69
C ALA A 253 0.91 -1.35 21.25
N LEU A 254 0.50 -0.84 22.40
CA LEU A 254 -0.75 -1.23 23.03
C LEU A 254 -1.92 -0.56 22.30
N LEU A 255 -2.72 -1.38 21.62
CA LEU A 255 -3.87 -0.99 20.81
C LEU A 255 -5.11 -1.76 21.23
N PRO A 256 -6.32 -1.18 21.04
CA PRO A 256 -7.55 -1.95 21.11
C PRO A 256 -7.62 -2.91 19.92
N LEU A 257 -8.05 -4.13 20.18
CA LEU A 257 -8.39 -5.14 19.18
C LEU A 257 -9.87 -5.06 18.81
N SER A 258 -10.24 -5.76 17.74
CA SER A 258 -11.62 -5.80 17.24
C SER A 258 -12.62 -6.37 18.27
N ASP A 259 -12.15 -7.16 19.24
CA ASP A 259 -12.96 -7.72 20.34
C ASP A 259 -13.09 -6.80 21.57
N GLY A 260 -12.49 -5.61 21.53
CA GLY A 260 -12.50 -4.61 22.61
C GLY A 260 -11.44 -4.84 23.70
N LYS A 261 -10.63 -5.89 23.62
CA LYS A 261 -9.45 -6.05 24.49
C LYS A 261 -8.32 -5.15 24.02
N PHE A 262 -7.39 -4.85 24.93
CA PHE A 262 -6.12 -4.21 24.57
C PHE A 262 -5.01 -5.25 24.55
N GLN A 263 -4.26 -5.29 23.45
CA GLN A 263 -3.08 -6.14 23.30
C GLN A 263 -1.93 -5.33 22.71
N TYR A 264 -0.70 -5.77 22.99
CA TYR A 264 0.47 -5.26 22.31
C TYR A 264 0.48 -5.82 20.90
N VAL A 265 0.19 -4.96 19.94
CA VAL A 265 0.21 -5.28 18.52
C VAL A 265 1.56 -4.90 17.95
N ARG A 266 2.13 -5.76 17.12
CA ARG A 266 3.41 -5.49 16.47
C ARG A 266 3.23 -4.37 15.45
N ILE A 267 3.81 -3.21 15.75
CA ILE A 267 3.75 -2.00 14.91
C ILE A 267 4.99 -1.82 14.03
N TYR A 268 5.98 -2.69 14.25
CA TYR A 268 7.22 -2.67 13.52
C TYR A 268 7.81 -4.08 13.43
N PHE A 269 8.36 -4.40 12.27
CA PHE A 269 9.11 -5.63 12.04
C PHE A 269 10.60 -5.32 11.92
N PRO A 270 11.37 -5.43 13.01
CA PRO A 270 12.80 -5.60 12.94
C PRO A 270 13.11 -6.96 12.34
N SER A 271 13.26 -6.97 11.02
CA SER A 271 14.29 -7.81 10.43
C SER A 271 14.88 -7.02 9.28
N VAL A 272 16.02 -6.40 9.54
CA VAL A 272 16.80 -5.63 8.55
C VAL A 272 16.09 -4.37 8.05
N ALA A 273 15.48 -3.58 8.92
CA ALA A 273 14.76 -2.36 8.52
C ALA A 273 15.63 -1.23 7.92
N GLY A 274 16.94 -1.43 7.77
CA GLY A 274 17.74 -0.59 6.88
C GLY A 274 17.57 -0.94 5.40
N PHE A 275 17.25 -2.21 5.08
CA PHE A 275 17.47 -2.79 3.75
C PHE A 275 16.43 -3.82 3.29
N CYS A 276 15.64 -4.46 4.17
CA CYS A 276 14.59 -5.40 3.79
C CYS A 276 13.23 -4.71 3.77
N ARG A 277 12.52 -4.73 2.62
CA ARG A 277 11.10 -4.37 2.53
C ARG A 277 10.26 -5.62 2.35
N CYS A 278 9.22 -5.76 3.16
CA CYS A 278 8.37 -6.95 3.18
C CYS A 278 7.00 -6.58 2.58
N TYR A 279 6.75 -6.94 1.32
CA TYR A 279 5.43 -6.72 0.70
C TYR A 279 4.36 -7.72 1.16
N THR A 280 4.75 -8.68 1.99
CA THR A 280 3.88 -9.69 2.59
C THR A 280 4.50 -10.17 3.91
N ASP A 281 3.67 -10.58 4.86
CA ASP A 281 4.05 -11.29 6.08
C ASP A 281 4.54 -12.73 5.82
N LYS A 282 4.41 -13.20 4.57
CA LYS A 282 4.68 -14.57 4.11
C LYS A 282 5.49 -14.60 2.80
N PRO A 283 6.68 -13.96 2.76
CA PRO A 283 7.47 -13.87 1.53
C PRO A 283 7.99 -15.23 1.06
N THR A 284 7.77 -15.54 -0.21
CA THR A 284 8.28 -16.76 -0.87
C THR A 284 9.37 -16.45 -1.90
N ILE A 285 9.56 -15.18 -2.24
CA ILE A 285 10.66 -14.67 -3.06
C ILE A 285 11.58 -13.81 -2.16
N LEU A 286 12.89 -13.91 -2.35
CA LEU A 286 13.84 -12.94 -1.81
C LEU A 286 14.49 -12.18 -2.96
N PHE A 287 14.19 -10.90 -3.12
CA PHE A 287 14.89 -10.03 -4.05
C PHE A 287 16.17 -9.48 -3.39
N ILE A 288 17.28 -9.42 -4.12
CA ILE A 288 18.54 -8.81 -3.70
C ILE A 288 18.96 -7.84 -4.80
N GLY A 289 19.02 -6.54 -4.51
CA GLY A 289 19.33 -5.51 -5.51
C GLY A 289 19.89 -4.22 -4.94
N LYS A 290 20.17 -3.25 -5.80
CA LYS A 290 20.43 -1.85 -5.40
C LYS A 290 19.10 -1.15 -5.12
N GLU A 291 19.16 -0.01 -4.46
CA GLU A 291 18.03 0.94 -4.30
C GLU A 291 17.95 1.91 -5.52
N PRO A 292 17.10 1.65 -6.54
CA PRO A 292 16.57 2.75 -7.36
C PRO A 292 15.03 2.67 -7.63
N ASP A 293 14.39 3.84 -7.69
CA ASP A 293 12.98 4.15 -8.08
C ASP A 293 11.98 2.98 -7.94
N TYR A 294 11.82 2.53 -6.70
CA TYR A 294 11.14 1.31 -6.28
C TYR A 294 9.72 1.12 -6.79
N ASP A 295 8.99 2.23 -6.88
CA ASP A 295 7.59 2.21 -7.28
C ASP A 295 7.46 1.75 -8.73
N LYS A 296 8.46 1.98 -9.58
CA LYS A 296 8.41 1.58 -10.99
C LYS A 296 8.70 0.10 -11.21
N LEU A 297 9.70 -0.48 -10.56
CA LEU A 297 10.08 -1.88 -10.81
C LEU A 297 9.01 -2.86 -10.32
N PHE A 298 8.51 -2.66 -9.10
CA PHE A 298 7.55 -3.56 -8.46
C PHE A 298 6.08 -3.26 -8.83
N ALA A 299 5.73 -2.03 -9.24
CA ALA A 299 4.42 -1.79 -9.88
C ALA A 299 4.34 -2.46 -11.27
N GLN A 300 5.48 -2.64 -11.95
CA GLN A 300 5.56 -3.24 -13.28
C GLN A 300 5.57 -4.77 -13.30
N ASP A 301 5.87 -5.45 -12.18
CA ASP A 301 5.69 -6.91 -12.08
C ASP A 301 5.02 -7.32 -10.75
N SER A 302 3.76 -7.76 -10.87
CA SER A 302 2.90 -8.11 -9.74
C SER A 302 3.39 -9.30 -8.92
N ILE A 303 4.26 -10.17 -9.44
CA ILE A 303 4.76 -11.32 -8.67
C ILE A 303 5.93 -10.93 -7.80
N LEU A 304 6.87 -10.16 -8.39
CA LEU A 304 7.95 -9.56 -7.64
C LEU A 304 7.41 -8.63 -6.55
N GLY A 305 6.41 -7.81 -6.82
CA GLY A 305 5.89 -6.85 -5.85
C GLY A 305 5.12 -7.44 -4.67
N MET A 306 4.73 -8.72 -4.69
CA MET A 306 3.74 -9.24 -3.74
C MET A 306 4.13 -10.47 -2.95
N LYS A 307 5.02 -11.27 -3.53
CA LYS A 307 5.53 -12.49 -2.92
C LYS A 307 6.94 -12.29 -2.38
N SER A 308 7.51 -11.10 -2.58
CA SER A 308 8.89 -10.84 -2.21
C SER A 308 9.04 -10.20 -0.84
N ASN A 309 10.11 -10.61 -0.18
CA ASN A 309 10.90 -9.72 0.66
C ASN A 309 12.06 -9.21 -0.21
N ALA A 310 12.43 -7.95 -0.09
CA ALA A 310 13.47 -7.35 -0.92
C ALA A 310 14.58 -6.78 -0.05
N VAL A 311 15.80 -7.30 -0.19
CA VAL A 311 17.02 -6.80 0.46
C VAL A 311 17.74 -5.83 -0.48
N PHE A 312 18.00 -4.62 -0.01
CA PHE A 312 18.68 -3.56 -0.76
C PHE A 312 20.01 -3.19 -0.11
N PRO A 313 21.06 -4.02 -0.22
CA PRO A 313 22.36 -3.74 0.39
C PRO A 313 23.12 -2.55 -0.21
N TYR A 314 22.53 -1.75 -1.12
CA TYR A 314 23.15 -0.56 -1.69
C TYR A 314 22.18 0.62 -1.71
N LYS A 315 22.38 1.59 -0.82
CA LYS A 315 21.64 2.86 -0.84
C LYS A 315 22.47 3.94 -1.52
N LYS A 316 22.03 4.45 -2.67
CA LYS A 316 22.59 5.69 -3.24
C LYS A 316 21.65 6.84 -2.88
N THR A 317 21.87 7.53 -1.75
CA THR A 317 21.02 8.68 -1.42
C THR A 317 21.34 9.87 -2.33
N GLY A 318 20.39 10.25 -3.18
CA GLY A 318 20.38 11.52 -3.93
C GLY A 318 19.81 12.71 -3.12
N ILE A 319 19.90 12.70 -1.79
CA ILE A 319 19.45 13.83 -0.97
C ILE A 319 20.69 14.58 -0.48
N ASP A 320 20.86 15.82 -0.96
CA ASP A 320 21.76 16.82 -0.39
C ASP A 320 21.34 17.15 1.06
N LYS A 321 21.62 16.24 1.99
CA LYS A 321 21.40 16.41 3.45
C LYS A 321 22.44 17.34 4.10
N HIS A 322 22.99 18.30 3.36
CA HIS A 322 23.82 19.34 3.97
C HIS A 322 23.00 20.20 4.96
N ASP A 323 21.68 20.35 4.74
CA ASP A 323 20.82 21.22 5.55
C ASP A 323 20.09 20.55 6.72
N SER A 324 19.79 19.25 6.66
CA SER A 324 19.09 18.56 7.76
C SER A 324 20.02 18.21 8.92
N ILE A 325 21.25 17.77 8.63
CA ILE A 325 22.24 17.42 9.67
C ILE A 325 22.76 18.68 10.39
N ARG A 326 22.82 19.83 9.70
CA ARG A 326 23.18 21.12 10.32
C ARG A 326 22.20 21.57 11.40
N LYS A 327 20.92 21.19 11.29
CA LYS A 327 19.87 21.66 12.20
C LYS A 327 19.79 20.84 13.50
N SER A 328 20.17 19.57 13.50
CA SER A 328 19.79 18.65 14.58
C SER A 328 20.88 18.31 15.61
N SER A 329 22.17 18.63 15.40
CA SER A 329 23.21 18.08 16.30
C SER A 329 24.33 19.02 16.74
N GLY A 330 24.10 20.34 16.74
CA GLY A 330 24.93 21.33 17.46
C GLY A 330 26.38 20.91 17.76
N ARG A 331 27.22 20.85 16.72
CA ARG A 331 28.64 20.41 16.70
C ARG A 331 28.90 18.92 17.00
N LEU A 332 29.44 18.20 15.99
CA LEU A 332 30.46 17.17 16.16
C LEU A 332 31.17 16.80 14.83
N ASP A 333 32.41 16.35 15.03
CA ASP A 333 33.54 15.91 14.17
C ASP A 333 33.31 15.62 12.66
N GLU A 334 34.00 16.38 11.80
CA GLU A 334 34.05 16.16 10.34
C GLU A 334 34.57 14.75 9.96
N THR A 335 35.35 14.12 10.84
CA THR A 335 35.87 12.76 10.66
C THR A 335 34.78 11.69 10.80
N PHE A 336 33.85 11.87 11.74
CA PHE A 336 32.69 10.99 11.92
C PHE A 336 31.69 11.16 10.77
N ILE A 337 31.49 12.40 10.29
CA ILE A 337 30.68 12.69 9.11
C ILE A 337 31.31 12.07 7.85
N ALA A 338 32.63 12.11 7.70
CA ALA A 338 33.34 11.47 6.60
C ALA A 338 33.27 9.93 6.66
N GLN A 339 33.34 9.34 7.85
CA GLN A 339 33.14 7.90 8.06
C GLN A 339 31.70 7.49 7.74
N ILE A 340 30.68 8.23 8.20
CA ILE A 340 29.28 7.99 7.83
C ILE A 340 29.05 8.16 6.33
N LYS A 341 29.70 9.14 5.67
CA LYS A 341 29.64 9.32 4.22
C LYS A 341 30.22 8.10 3.49
N LYS A 342 31.37 7.60 3.93
CA LYS A 342 32.00 6.39 3.37
C LYS A 342 31.20 5.11 3.66
N MET A 343 30.59 5.00 4.84
CA MET A 343 29.68 3.91 5.22
C MET A 343 28.38 3.89 4.41
N ARG A 344 27.98 5.02 3.80
CA ARG A 344 26.72 5.14 3.06
C ARG A 344 26.79 4.74 1.59
N GLU A 345 27.98 4.69 1.00
CA GLU A 345 28.15 4.54 -0.46
C GLU A 345 28.35 3.08 -0.93
N ASP A 346 28.78 2.16 -0.06
CA ASP A 346 29.00 0.74 -0.40
C ASP A 346 28.75 -0.17 0.83
N TRP A 347 27.50 -0.20 1.31
CA TRP A 347 27.09 -0.97 2.50
C TRP A 347 27.42 -2.47 2.42
N TRP A 348 27.62 -2.99 1.21
CA TRP A 348 28.11 -4.35 0.98
C TRP A 348 29.49 -4.61 1.61
N GLU A 349 30.44 -3.65 1.57
CA GLU A 349 31.76 -3.82 2.21
C GLU A 349 31.69 -3.98 3.74
N TYR A 350 30.60 -3.51 4.37
CA TYR A 350 30.40 -3.64 5.81
C TYR A 350 29.90 -5.05 6.21
N PHE A 351 29.13 -5.70 5.34
CA PHE A 351 28.54 -7.02 5.60
C PHE A 351 29.20 -8.16 4.83
N SER A 352 30.05 -7.88 3.84
CA SER A 352 30.90 -8.86 3.16
C SER A 352 31.89 -9.44 4.17
N GLY A 353 31.48 -10.54 4.81
CA GLY A 353 32.19 -11.18 5.94
C GLY A 353 31.29 -11.56 7.12
N PHE A 354 30.09 -10.99 7.24
CA PHE A 354 29.09 -11.38 8.24
C PHE A 354 28.21 -12.51 7.69
N LYS A 355 28.76 -13.73 7.67
CA LYS A 355 27.99 -14.95 7.34
C LYS A 355 26.67 -15.02 8.12
N ASP A 356 26.71 -14.62 9.38
CA ASP A 356 25.57 -14.63 10.31
C ASP A 356 24.40 -13.74 9.86
N TYR A 357 24.65 -12.68 9.08
CA TYR A 357 23.60 -11.81 8.57
C TYR A 357 22.75 -12.48 7.50
N TRP A 358 23.39 -13.09 6.49
CA TRP A 358 22.67 -13.82 5.45
C TRP A 358 22.01 -15.08 6.00
N ASP A 359 22.65 -15.75 6.96
CA ASP A 359 22.03 -16.85 7.70
C ASP A 359 20.74 -16.36 8.40
N GLN A 360 20.73 -15.20 9.07
CA GLN A 360 19.53 -14.64 9.70
C GLN A 360 18.43 -14.27 8.70
N VAL A 361 18.77 -13.61 7.58
CA VAL A 361 17.79 -13.27 6.54
C VAL A 361 17.12 -14.52 5.98
N PHE A 362 17.90 -15.55 5.67
CA PHE A 362 17.36 -16.79 5.11
C PHE A 362 16.66 -17.68 6.15
N ASP A 363 17.03 -17.60 7.43
CA ASP A 363 16.29 -18.23 8.53
C ASP A 363 14.91 -17.61 8.73
N ILE A 364 14.82 -16.28 8.63
CA ILE A 364 13.57 -15.52 8.78
C ILE A 364 12.66 -15.69 7.55
N VAL A 365 13.18 -15.38 6.36
CA VAL A 365 12.39 -15.36 5.13
C VAL A 365 12.14 -16.76 4.61
N ASN A 366 13.17 -17.62 4.64
CA ASN A 366 13.16 -18.98 4.08
C ASN A 366 12.49 -19.05 2.68
N PRO A 367 12.98 -18.27 1.69
CA PRO A 367 12.33 -18.12 0.40
C PRO A 367 12.35 -19.43 -0.41
N TYR A 368 11.50 -19.55 -1.41
CA TYR A 368 11.58 -20.62 -2.43
C TYR A 368 12.47 -20.24 -3.60
N VAL A 369 12.65 -18.94 -3.86
CA VAL A 369 13.45 -18.43 -4.98
C VAL A 369 14.10 -17.10 -4.61
N VAL A 370 15.32 -16.91 -5.08
CA VAL A 370 16.06 -15.64 -4.95
C VAL A 370 16.12 -14.95 -6.31
N VAL A 371 15.82 -13.65 -6.35
CA VAL A 371 15.99 -12.83 -7.56
C VAL A 371 17.08 -11.82 -7.29
N ILE A 372 18.07 -11.73 -8.17
CA ILE A 372 19.26 -10.90 -7.97
C ILE A 372 19.36 -9.89 -9.11
N GLU A 373 19.55 -8.62 -8.79
CA GLU A 373 19.85 -7.62 -9.81
C GLU A 373 21.22 -7.89 -10.45
N ASP A 374 21.25 -7.89 -11.79
CA ASP A 374 22.41 -8.27 -12.60
C ASP A 374 23.69 -7.55 -12.18
N GLU A 375 23.59 -6.24 -11.93
CA GLU A 375 24.74 -5.39 -11.62
C GLU A 375 25.44 -5.71 -10.29
N ILE A 376 24.77 -6.44 -9.39
CA ILE A 376 25.33 -6.80 -8.08
C ILE A 376 25.62 -8.30 -7.97
N TYR A 377 25.28 -9.08 -8.99
CA TYR A 377 25.40 -10.53 -8.94
C TYR A 377 26.80 -11.01 -8.58
N GLU A 378 27.85 -10.41 -9.17
CA GLU A 378 29.23 -10.83 -8.87
C GLU A 378 29.59 -10.68 -7.39
N LYS A 379 29.11 -9.59 -6.76
CA LYS A 379 29.29 -9.36 -5.33
C LYS A 379 28.49 -10.39 -4.52
N VAL A 380 27.22 -10.61 -4.87
CA VAL A 380 26.36 -11.62 -4.22
C VAL A 380 26.94 -13.03 -4.31
N ALA A 381 27.49 -13.42 -5.46
CA ALA A 381 28.10 -14.72 -5.68
C ALA A 381 29.43 -14.93 -4.92
N GLN A 382 30.10 -13.85 -4.51
CA GLN A 382 31.30 -13.93 -3.67
C GLN A 382 30.95 -14.21 -2.21
N ASP A 383 29.91 -13.56 -1.68
CA ASP A 383 29.56 -13.66 -0.26
C ASP A 383 28.57 -14.79 0.05
N LEU A 384 27.75 -15.15 -0.92
CA LEU A 384 26.85 -16.29 -0.83
C LEU A 384 27.51 -17.48 -1.52
N ASN A 385 27.36 -18.67 -0.95
CA ASN A 385 27.93 -19.90 -1.51
C ASN A 385 27.11 -20.34 -2.75
N VAL A 386 27.33 -19.66 -3.86
CA VAL A 386 26.69 -19.93 -5.16
C VAL A 386 27.39 -21.09 -5.85
N LYS A 387 26.60 -22.10 -6.26
CA LYS A 387 27.06 -23.27 -7.02
C LYS A 387 26.07 -23.58 -8.12
N GLY A 388 26.50 -23.40 -9.37
CA GLY A 388 25.59 -23.52 -10.53
C GLY A 388 24.47 -22.49 -10.44
N GLU A 389 23.22 -22.92 -10.60
CA GLU A 389 22.03 -22.06 -10.55
C GLU A 389 21.41 -21.95 -9.14
N LYS A 390 22.20 -22.19 -8.09
CA LYS A 390 21.72 -22.26 -6.71
C LYS A 390 22.62 -21.50 -5.72
N ILE A 391 22.00 -20.88 -4.73
CA ILE A 391 22.63 -20.33 -3.53
C ILE A 391 22.51 -21.36 -2.40
N SER A 392 23.59 -21.62 -1.65
CA SER A 392 23.55 -22.51 -0.48
C SER A 392 23.76 -21.75 0.83
N ILE A 393 22.74 -21.71 1.68
CA ILE A 393 22.74 -21.00 2.98
C ILE A 393 22.06 -21.89 4.02
N LEU A 394 22.60 -21.93 5.25
CA LEU A 394 22.13 -22.80 6.33
C LEU A 394 21.95 -24.29 5.94
N GLY A 395 22.78 -24.77 5.01
CA GLY A 395 22.70 -26.15 4.49
C GLY A 395 21.50 -26.42 3.57
N MET A 396 20.71 -25.41 3.22
CA MET A 396 19.65 -25.46 2.22
C MET A 396 20.14 -24.88 0.89
N GLU A 397 19.50 -25.30 -0.20
CA GLU A 397 19.75 -24.78 -1.55
C GLU A 397 18.53 -24.01 -2.05
N TYR A 398 18.78 -22.83 -2.61
CA TYR A 398 17.78 -21.94 -3.16
C TYR A 398 18.07 -21.67 -4.63
N PRO A 399 17.14 -21.91 -5.57
CA PRO A 399 17.30 -21.47 -6.94
C PRO A 399 17.40 -19.94 -6.96
N TYR A 400 18.24 -19.41 -7.85
CA TYR A 400 18.30 -17.97 -8.08
C TYR A 400 18.14 -17.63 -9.57
N TYR A 401 17.61 -16.44 -9.85
CA TYR A 401 17.52 -15.88 -11.19
C TYR A 401 18.03 -14.45 -11.19
N LEU A 402 18.67 -14.05 -12.29
CA LEU A 402 19.01 -12.66 -12.52
C LEU A 402 17.76 -11.87 -12.94
N LEU A 403 17.72 -10.58 -12.61
CA LEU A 403 16.60 -9.72 -12.95
C LEU A 403 16.38 -9.64 -14.48
N SER A 404 17.45 -9.62 -15.27
CA SER A 404 17.39 -9.57 -16.73
C SER A 404 16.67 -10.76 -17.38
N VAL A 405 16.69 -11.94 -16.74
CA VAL A 405 16.08 -13.17 -17.27
C VAL A 405 14.67 -13.40 -16.72
N LEU A 406 14.14 -12.48 -15.92
CA LEU A 406 12.88 -12.69 -15.21
C LEU A 406 11.70 -12.91 -16.16
N ASN A 407 11.63 -12.15 -17.25
CA ASN A 407 10.57 -12.31 -18.25
C ASN A 407 10.64 -13.68 -18.96
N GLU A 408 11.85 -14.19 -19.20
CA GLU A 408 12.08 -15.47 -19.87
C GLU A 408 11.76 -16.66 -18.95
N ARG A 409 12.00 -16.51 -17.63
CA ARG A 409 11.80 -17.55 -16.61
C ARG A 409 10.56 -17.32 -15.75
N LYS A 410 9.67 -16.41 -16.17
CA LYS A 410 8.52 -15.94 -15.39
C LYS A 410 7.64 -17.08 -14.86
N THR A 411 7.23 -18.00 -15.73
CA THR A 411 6.36 -19.14 -15.36
C THR A 411 6.97 -20.01 -14.26
N GLU A 412 8.28 -20.21 -14.27
CA GLU A 412 8.98 -21.02 -13.28
C GLU A 412 9.09 -20.29 -11.93
N ILE A 413 9.45 -18.99 -11.97
CA ILE A 413 9.50 -18.13 -10.78
C ILE A 413 8.11 -18.05 -10.13
N GLU A 414 7.05 -17.87 -10.93
CA GLU A 414 5.67 -17.87 -10.46
C GLU A 414 5.30 -19.19 -9.76
N SER A 415 5.64 -20.33 -10.36
CA SER A 415 5.35 -21.65 -9.78
C SER A 415 6.06 -21.88 -8.44
N LEU A 416 7.27 -21.34 -8.26
CA LEU A 416 8.00 -21.40 -7.00
C LEU A 416 7.42 -20.42 -5.97
N ALA A 417 7.01 -19.23 -6.40
CA ALA A 417 6.44 -18.21 -5.53
C ALA A 417 5.05 -18.58 -4.99
N GLU A 418 4.32 -19.47 -5.66
CA GLU A 418 3.01 -19.98 -5.24
C GLU A 418 3.09 -21.07 -4.15
N GLN A 419 4.30 -21.54 -3.80
CA GLN A 419 4.48 -22.54 -2.75
C GLN A 419 4.08 -22.00 -1.35
N PRO A 420 3.69 -22.88 -0.40
CA PRO A 420 3.30 -22.44 0.95
C PRO A 420 4.48 -21.82 1.72
N TYR A 421 4.27 -20.67 2.36
CA TYR A 421 5.31 -20.00 3.16
C TYR A 421 5.88 -20.91 4.26
N ARG A 422 7.21 -20.89 4.40
CA ARG A 422 7.99 -21.78 5.29
C ARG A 422 8.99 -21.05 6.19
N GLY A 423 8.99 -19.72 6.19
CA GLY A 423 9.83 -18.91 7.08
C GLY A 423 9.25 -18.77 8.49
N LYS A 424 9.91 -17.96 9.31
CA LYS A 424 9.49 -17.70 10.69
C LYS A 424 8.15 -16.96 10.70
N LYS A 425 7.20 -17.49 11.47
CA LYS A 425 5.95 -16.79 11.76
C LYS A 425 6.19 -15.86 12.95
N PHE A 426 5.96 -14.58 12.74
CA PHE A 426 6.03 -13.59 13.80
C PHE A 426 4.71 -13.49 14.56
N LEU A 427 4.78 -13.24 15.86
CA LEU A 427 3.61 -12.89 16.66
C LEU A 427 3.15 -11.48 16.27
N LEU A 428 1.89 -11.38 15.85
CA LEU A 428 1.23 -10.10 15.55
C LEU A 428 0.71 -9.42 16.80
N THR A 429 0.26 -10.21 17.78
CA THR A 429 -0.24 -9.68 19.06
C THR A 429 0.33 -10.42 20.25
N ILE A 430 0.44 -9.72 21.38
CA ILE A 430 0.90 -10.23 22.68
C ILE A 430 -0.04 -9.69 23.76
N ASP A 431 -0.48 -10.56 24.66
CA ASP A 431 -1.27 -10.15 25.82
C ASP A 431 -0.49 -9.20 26.74
N LYS A 432 -1.18 -8.23 27.33
CA LYS A 432 -0.55 -7.23 28.20
C LYS A 432 0.20 -7.87 29.37
N GLU A 433 -0.40 -8.88 30.01
CA GLU A 433 0.21 -9.58 31.14
C GLU A 433 1.50 -10.32 30.74
N ASP A 434 1.51 -10.95 29.57
CA ASP A 434 2.67 -11.66 29.05
C ASP A 434 3.81 -10.70 28.68
N MET A 435 3.46 -9.55 28.07
CA MET A 435 4.41 -8.47 27.79
C MET A 435 5.05 -7.95 29.10
N GLU A 436 4.22 -7.63 30.11
CA GLU A 436 4.71 -7.16 31.40
C GLU A 436 5.59 -8.19 32.11
N LYS A 437 5.25 -9.47 32.01
CA LYS A 437 6.06 -10.57 32.56
C LYS A 437 7.41 -10.64 31.87
N TRP A 438 7.43 -10.58 30.54
CA TRP A 438 8.68 -10.60 29.75
C TRP A 438 9.59 -9.41 30.11
N VAL A 439 9.03 -8.20 30.19
CA VAL A 439 9.79 -7.00 30.58
C VAL A 439 10.40 -7.17 31.98
N LYS A 440 9.62 -7.64 32.95
CA LYS A 440 10.11 -7.88 34.33
C LYS A 440 11.19 -8.96 34.42
N GLU A 441 11.11 -10.00 33.59
CA GLU A 441 12.11 -11.07 33.54
C GLU A 441 13.44 -10.58 32.94
N ASN A 442 13.40 -9.76 31.89
CA ASN A 442 14.60 -9.27 31.20
C ASN A 442 15.24 -8.01 31.84
N GLU A 443 14.46 -7.19 32.57
CA GLU A 443 15.04 -6.10 33.38
C GLU A 443 15.95 -6.64 34.50
N ARG A 444 15.66 -7.83 35.04
CA ARG A 444 16.48 -8.49 36.08
C ARG A 444 17.84 -8.95 35.57
N ASP A 445 17.93 -9.38 34.32
CA ASP A 445 19.18 -9.86 33.73
C ASP A 445 20.13 -8.72 33.33
N SER A 446 19.62 -7.50 33.14
CA SER A 446 20.43 -6.31 32.82
C SER A 446 21.14 -5.66 34.02
N LEU A 447 20.80 -6.10 35.24
CA LEU A 447 21.35 -5.61 36.51
C LEU A 447 22.21 -6.66 37.24
N GLY A 448 22.48 -7.82 36.62
CA GLY A 448 23.23 -8.96 37.18
C GLY A 448 24.71 -8.96 36.86
#